data_AF-A0A419JBP4-F1
#
_entry.id   AF-A0A419JBP4-F1
#
_cell.length_a   1.000
_cell.length_b   1.000
_cell.length_c   1.000
_cell.angle_alpha   90.00
_cell.angle_beta   90.00
_cell.angle_gamma   90.00
#
_symmetry.space_group_name_H-M   'P 1'
#
loop_
_entity.id
_entity.type
_entity.pdbx_description
1 polymer ?
#
loop_
_entity_poly.entity_id
_entity_poly.type
_entity_poly.pdbx_seq_one_letter_code
_entity_poly.pdbx_strand_id
1 'polypeptide(L)'
;MKTILKTVAIILLIALPVTALVGIGDVNGDGHITISDAIMALQMSAGSREPDTSTADMDRDGRVTSVDALIINKVATTAAPTPTLTPTPDDETDHIVWKSPFDVQEFDGTGKGCCQYPHKPEYDIEDEFTIRMWFRRDVFNKEQFFISNGNWKKKLGWRLMVKQTKSPYQYEQIQFDVGDGKNLNYYKTLQGITDSKWHCIVVVFNANKIYVDSKGTPTHGALILDGKADYYMARSNKKKPAISEVKPYGKEMYIGRHFCDGKFFFTGAMANIEMLDIDIGIDGGIEYYEDTKDQYPPTTA
;
A
#
# COMPACT_ATOMS: atom_id res chain seq x y z
N MET A 1 -48.88 -64.03 38.42
CA MET A 1 -47.87 -64.29 39.48
C MET A 1 -46.67 -64.96 38.82
N LYS A 2 -45.49 -64.29 38.83
CA LYS A 2 -44.15 -64.80 38.44
C LYS A 2 -43.95 -65.03 36.91
N THR A 3 -42.96 -64.49 36.19
CA THR A 3 -41.64 -63.98 36.57
C THR A 3 -41.15 -62.93 35.56
N ILE A 4 -40.53 -61.90 36.10
CA ILE A 4 -39.84 -60.76 35.49
C ILE A 4 -38.77 -61.21 34.48
N LEU A 5 -38.92 -60.88 33.19
CA LEU A 5 -37.85 -60.96 32.20
C LEU A 5 -37.22 -59.57 32.05
N LYS A 6 -36.31 -59.28 32.99
CA LYS A 6 -35.30 -58.22 32.87
C LYS A 6 -34.25 -58.72 31.88
N THR A 7 -34.29 -58.24 30.65
CA THR A 7 -33.08 -58.20 29.82
C THR A 7 -32.84 -56.75 29.46
N VAL A 8 -32.08 -56.11 30.34
CA VAL A 8 -31.47 -54.80 30.18
C VAL A 8 -30.64 -54.85 28.91
N ALA A 9 -31.08 -54.16 27.86
CA ALA A 9 -30.22 -53.78 26.75
C ALA A 9 -29.20 -52.78 27.33
N ILE A 10 -28.07 -53.32 27.80
CA ILE A 10 -26.88 -52.55 28.12
C ILE A 10 -26.40 -51.98 26.79
N ILE A 11 -26.82 -50.75 26.49
CA ILE A 11 -26.19 -49.89 25.49
C ILE A 11 -24.83 -49.53 26.10
N LEU A 12 -23.84 -50.39 25.88
CA LEU A 12 -22.44 -50.08 26.11
C LEU A 12 -21.99 -49.20 24.94
N LEU A 13 -22.30 -47.91 25.04
CA LEU A 13 -21.72 -46.88 24.19
C LEU A 13 -20.25 -46.75 24.58
N ILE A 14 -19.39 -47.52 23.93
CA ILE A 14 -17.94 -47.39 24.07
C ILE A 14 -17.60 -46.02 23.45
N ALA A 15 -17.37 -45.03 24.30
CA ALA A 15 -16.76 -43.77 23.91
C ALA A 15 -15.31 -44.08 23.48
N LEU A 16 -15.13 -44.41 22.20
CA LEU A 16 -13.79 -44.44 21.62
C LEU A 16 -13.25 -43.00 21.71
N PRO A 17 -12.07 -42.78 22.33
CA PRO A 17 -11.42 -41.49 22.19
C PRO A 17 -11.17 -41.29 20.71
N VAL A 18 -11.77 -40.24 20.14
CA VAL A 18 -11.38 -39.75 18.82
C VAL A 18 -9.94 -39.27 19.00
N THR A 19 -8.97 -40.12 18.66
CA THR A 19 -7.59 -39.70 18.50
C THR A 19 -7.58 -38.76 17.31
N ALA A 20 -7.69 -37.46 17.59
CA ALA A 20 -7.36 -36.43 16.63
C ALA A 20 -5.96 -36.76 16.11
N LEU A 21 -5.85 -36.91 14.79
CA LEU A 21 -4.58 -37.10 14.13
C LEU A 21 -3.81 -35.78 14.29
N VAL A 22 -3.02 -35.65 15.34
CA VAL A 22 -2.19 -34.46 15.57
C VAL A 22 -1.21 -34.39 14.40
N GLY A 23 -1.43 -33.41 13.52
CA GLY A 23 -0.57 -33.17 12.37
C GLY A 23 0.70 -32.47 12.83
N ILE A 24 1.84 -32.83 12.24
CA ILE A 24 3.06 -32.03 12.38
C ILE A 24 2.74 -30.60 11.90
N GLY A 25 2.95 -29.62 12.79
CA GLY A 25 2.61 -28.20 12.60
C GLY A 25 1.37 -27.70 13.37
N ASP A 26 0.51 -28.58 13.89
CA ASP A 26 -0.61 -28.24 14.77
C ASP A 26 -0.13 -28.32 16.22
N VAL A 27 0.37 -27.19 16.73
CA VAL A 27 1.09 -27.12 18.02
C VAL A 27 0.11 -26.96 19.18
N ASN A 28 -1.08 -26.41 18.93
CA ASN A 28 -2.12 -26.26 19.94
C ASN A 28 -3.07 -27.48 20.04
N GLY A 29 -3.01 -28.40 19.07
CA GLY A 29 -3.78 -29.64 19.03
C GLY A 29 -5.25 -29.44 18.67
N ASP A 30 -5.60 -28.35 18.00
CA ASP A 30 -6.98 -28.02 17.63
C ASP A 30 -7.43 -28.66 16.30
N GLY A 31 -6.52 -29.37 15.62
CA GLY A 31 -6.76 -30.03 14.35
C GLY A 31 -6.47 -29.16 13.12
N HIS A 32 -5.97 -27.94 13.32
CA HIS A 32 -5.66 -26.99 12.25
C HIS A 32 -4.25 -26.40 12.41
N ILE A 33 -3.58 -26.12 11.29
CA ILE A 33 -2.29 -25.41 11.30
C ILE A 33 -2.56 -23.94 11.04
N THR A 34 -2.38 -23.09 12.06
CA THR A 34 -2.73 -21.66 12.04
C THR A 34 -1.55 -20.77 12.45
N ILE A 35 -1.75 -19.44 12.40
CA ILE A 35 -0.76 -18.47 12.91
C ILE A 35 -0.54 -18.65 14.43
N SER A 36 -1.56 -19.12 15.17
CA SER A 36 -1.41 -19.39 16.60
C SER A 36 -0.37 -20.49 16.86
N ASP A 37 -0.30 -21.50 16.00
CA ASP A 37 0.71 -22.57 16.07
C ASP A 37 2.11 -22.05 15.79
N ALA A 38 2.25 -21.16 14.80
CA ALA A 38 3.53 -20.52 14.50
C ALA A 38 4.04 -19.66 15.67
N ILE A 39 3.14 -18.92 16.33
CA ILE A 39 3.48 -18.13 17.53
C ILE A 39 3.90 -19.04 18.68
N MET A 40 3.22 -20.19 18.86
CA MET A 40 3.57 -21.15 19.91
C MET A 40 4.92 -21.80 19.67
N ALA A 41 5.24 -22.21 18.44
CA ALA A 41 6.56 -22.72 18.07
C ALA A 41 7.66 -21.65 18.29
N LEU A 42 7.38 -20.38 17.97
CA LEU A 42 8.31 -19.29 18.24
C LEU A 42 8.56 -19.09 19.75
N GLN A 43 7.52 -19.22 20.58
CA GLN A 43 7.65 -19.18 22.05
C GLN A 43 8.50 -20.35 22.58
N MET A 44 8.37 -21.54 21.99
CA MET A 44 9.22 -22.70 22.31
C MET A 44 10.67 -22.45 21.94
N SER A 45 10.94 -21.96 20.72
CA SER A 45 12.28 -21.60 20.28
C SER A 45 12.93 -20.52 21.15
N ALA A 46 12.14 -19.59 21.68
CA ALA A 46 12.60 -18.53 22.58
C ALA A 46 12.76 -18.99 24.04
N GLY A 47 12.45 -20.26 24.36
CA GLY A 47 12.49 -20.79 25.74
C GLY A 47 11.41 -20.23 26.65
N SER A 48 10.40 -19.56 26.10
CA SER A 48 9.23 -19.06 26.85
C SER A 48 8.15 -20.12 27.05
N ARG A 49 8.30 -21.29 26.39
CA ARG A 49 7.43 -22.46 26.50
C ARG A 49 8.28 -23.73 26.37
N GLU A 50 7.87 -24.82 27.03
CA GLU A 50 8.53 -26.12 26.87
C GLU A 50 8.41 -26.61 25.41
N PRO A 51 9.51 -27.01 24.75
CA PRO A 51 9.48 -27.50 23.38
C PRO A 51 8.73 -28.83 23.23
N ASP A 52 7.85 -28.90 22.24
CA ASP A 52 7.23 -30.15 21.79
C ASP A 52 7.74 -30.47 20.38
N THR A 53 8.83 -31.25 20.31
CA THR A 53 9.43 -31.66 19.03
C THR A 53 8.55 -32.65 18.27
N SER A 54 7.49 -33.20 18.87
CA SER A 54 6.61 -34.12 18.15
C SER A 54 5.62 -33.40 17.22
N THR A 55 5.33 -32.13 17.51
CA THR A 55 4.38 -31.30 16.76
C THR A 55 5.01 -30.07 16.13
N ALA A 56 6.02 -29.46 16.77
CA ALA A 56 6.58 -28.19 16.34
C ALA A 56 7.93 -28.28 15.58
N ASP A 57 8.55 -29.46 15.45
CA ASP A 57 9.78 -29.67 14.68
C ASP A 57 9.42 -30.01 13.22
N MET A 58 9.38 -28.99 12.38
CA MET A 58 8.91 -29.08 10.99
C MET A 58 10.01 -29.52 10.03
N ASP A 59 11.28 -29.23 10.34
CA ASP A 59 12.42 -29.64 9.51
C ASP A 59 13.07 -30.97 9.96
N ARG A 60 12.63 -31.49 11.11
CA ARG A 60 13.02 -32.77 11.72
C ARG A 60 14.49 -32.82 12.16
N ASP A 61 15.04 -31.69 12.59
CA ASP A 61 16.40 -31.61 13.11
C ASP A 61 16.54 -32.05 14.58
N GLY A 62 15.41 -32.35 15.24
CA GLY A 62 15.34 -32.77 16.63
C GLY A 62 15.23 -31.61 17.62
N ARG A 63 15.00 -30.38 17.15
CA ARG A 63 14.84 -29.17 17.96
C ARG A 63 13.66 -28.35 17.45
N VAL A 64 13.13 -27.49 18.31
CA VAL A 64 12.15 -26.47 17.90
C VAL A 64 12.87 -25.14 17.85
N THR A 65 13.05 -24.61 16.65
CA THR A 65 13.76 -23.36 16.37
C THR A 65 12.84 -22.34 15.68
N SER A 66 13.37 -21.14 15.43
CA SER A 66 12.63 -20.12 14.67
C SER A 66 12.43 -20.51 13.20
N VAL A 67 13.21 -21.47 12.68
CA VAL A 67 13.01 -22.03 11.33
C VAL A 67 11.69 -22.78 11.27
N ASP A 68 11.37 -23.56 12.30
CA ASP A 68 10.12 -24.30 12.37
C ASP A 68 8.90 -23.38 12.45
N ALA A 69 8.95 -22.36 13.30
CA ALA A 69 7.91 -21.34 13.38
C ALA A 69 7.66 -20.65 12.03
N LEU A 70 8.72 -20.39 11.25
CA LEU A 70 8.59 -19.84 9.90
C LEU A 70 7.93 -20.84 8.93
N ILE A 71 8.27 -22.13 9.01
CA ILE A 71 7.64 -23.17 8.19
C ILE A 71 6.16 -23.29 8.53
N ILE A 72 5.80 -23.34 9.82
CA ILE A 72 4.40 -23.37 10.29
C ILE A 72 3.64 -22.13 9.79
N ASN A 73 4.23 -20.94 9.85
CA ASN A 73 3.59 -19.73 9.35
C ASN A 73 3.30 -19.82 7.84
N LYS A 74 4.25 -20.34 7.04
CA LYS A 74 4.06 -20.55 5.59
C LYS A 74 2.96 -21.59 5.31
N VAL A 75 2.95 -22.70 6.07
CA VAL A 75 1.91 -23.72 5.97
C VAL A 75 0.56 -23.13 6.36
N ALA A 76 0.46 -22.39 7.47
CA ALA A 76 -0.77 -21.73 7.88
C ALA A 76 -1.30 -20.75 6.82
N THR A 77 -0.42 -19.99 6.16
CA THR A 77 -0.82 -19.08 5.07
C THR A 77 -1.23 -19.79 3.78
N THR A 78 -0.88 -21.07 3.62
CA THR A 78 -1.22 -21.87 2.42
C THR A 78 -2.35 -22.87 2.67
N ALA A 79 -2.55 -23.30 3.92
CA ALA A 79 -3.51 -24.32 4.35
C ALA A 79 -4.77 -23.73 5.00
N ALA A 80 -4.74 -22.46 5.43
CA ALA A 80 -5.98 -21.75 5.63
C ALA A 80 -6.78 -21.90 4.32
N PRO A 81 -8.02 -22.44 4.33
CA PRO A 81 -8.94 -22.04 3.28
C PRO A 81 -8.86 -20.53 3.32
N THR A 82 -8.45 -19.90 2.21
CA THR A 82 -8.60 -18.46 2.01
C THR A 82 -9.91 -18.15 2.71
N PRO A 83 -9.93 -17.37 3.80
CA PRO A 83 -11.17 -17.13 4.52
C PRO A 83 -12.16 -16.88 3.41
N THR A 84 -13.25 -17.64 3.39
CA THR A 84 -14.36 -17.23 2.57
C THR A 84 -14.92 -15.97 3.26
N LEU A 85 -14.12 -14.88 3.30
CA LEU A 85 -14.48 -13.70 2.56
C LEU A 85 -15.20 -14.28 1.36
N THR A 86 -16.52 -14.18 1.36
CA THR A 86 -17.16 -13.92 0.08
C THR A 86 -16.18 -13.02 -0.66
N PRO A 87 -15.63 -13.41 -1.81
CA PRO A 87 -15.18 -12.38 -2.72
C PRO A 87 -16.46 -11.59 -2.99
N THR A 88 -16.81 -10.64 -2.12
CA THR A 88 -16.99 -9.31 -2.62
C THR A 88 -15.69 -9.08 -3.36
N PRO A 89 -15.74 -9.01 -4.70
CA PRO A 89 -14.66 -8.37 -5.39
C PRO A 89 -14.56 -7.01 -4.71
N ASP A 90 -13.63 -6.86 -3.78
CA ASP A 90 -12.91 -5.60 -3.66
C ASP A 90 -11.95 -5.65 -4.86
N ASP A 91 -12.55 -5.75 -6.07
CA ASP A 91 -11.84 -5.56 -7.32
C ASP A 91 -11.26 -4.17 -7.16
N GLU A 92 -9.96 -4.02 -7.35
CA GLU A 92 -9.32 -2.72 -7.20
C GLU A 92 -10.04 -1.66 -8.07
N THR A 93 -10.74 -2.10 -9.12
CA THR A 93 -11.65 -1.28 -9.94
C THR A 93 -12.79 -0.62 -9.16
N ASP A 94 -13.31 -1.24 -8.11
CA ASP A 94 -14.42 -0.73 -7.30
C ASP A 94 -13.98 0.44 -6.40
N HIS A 95 -12.67 0.59 -6.20
CA HIS A 95 -12.06 1.69 -5.46
C HIS A 95 -11.56 2.83 -6.35
N ILE A 96 -11.65 2.71 -7.68
CA ILE A 96 -11.25 3.78 -8.59
C ILE A 96 -12.29 4.91 -8.54
N VAL A 97 -12.00 5.94 -7.76
CA VAL A 97 -12.83 7.16 -7.70
C VAL A 97 -12.64 8.07 -8.90
N TRP A 98 -11.47 7.98 -9.56
CA TRP A 98 -11.22 8.72 -10.79
C TRP A 98 -10.16 8.05 -11.66
N LYS A 99 -10.42 8.03 -12.97
CA LYS A 99 -9.47 7.57 -14.00
C LYS A 99 -9.38 8.62 -15.11
N SER A 100 -8.17 8.85 -15.62
CA SER A 100 -7.99 9.73 -16.78
C SER A 100 -8.77 9.20 -17.99
N PRO A 101 -9.46 10.07 -18.76
CA PRO A 101 -10.18 9.66 -19.97
C PRO A 101 -9.27 9.40 -21.17
N PHE A 102 -7.95 9.45 -20.95
CA PHE A 102 -6.92 9.25 -21.96
C PHE A 102 -5.98 8.13 -21.49
N ASP A 103 -5.53 7.32 -22.45
CA ASP A 103 -4.49 6.32 -22.20
C ASP A 103 -3.13 7.02 -22.03
N VAL A 104 -2.85 7.99 -22.92
CA VAL A 104 -1.65 8.85 -22.91
C VAL A 104 -2.04 10.27 -23.30
N GLN A 105 -1.54 11.26 -22.57
CA GLN A 105 -1.71 12.69 -22.87
C GLN A 105 -0.33 13.36 -22.96
N GLU A 106 -0.09 14.10 -24.04
CA GLU A 106 1.10 14.92 -24.25
C GLU A 106 0.86 16.36 -23.76
N PHE A 107 1.89 16.97 -23.18
CA PHE A 107 1.91 18.30 -22.58
C PHE A 107 3.12 19.07 -23.09
N ASP A 108 2.91 20.30 -23.58
CA ASP A 108 3.97 21.09 -24.23
C ASP A 108 4.68 22.09 -23.31
N GLY A 109 4.35 22.10 -22.01
CA GLY A 109 4.89 23.09 -21.07
C GLY A 109 4.32 24.51 -21.18
N THR A 110 3.36 24.76 -22.06
CA THR A 110 2.72 26.08 -22.23
C THR A 110 1.31 26.14 -21.67
N GLY A 111 0.78 25.00 -21.24
CA GLY A 111 -0.59 24.83 -20.77
C GLY A 111 -1.50 24.11 -21.77
N LYS A 112 -1.04 23.89 -23.00
CA LYS A 112 -1.72 22.99 -23.92
C LYS A 112 -1.66 21.55 -23.39
N GLY A 113 -2.74 20.81 -23.57
CA GLY A 113 -2.88 19.44 -23.05
C GLY A 113 -3.28 19.38 -21.57
N CYS A 114 -3.23 20.49 -20.83
CA CYS A 114 -3.71 20.53 -19.45
C CYS A 114 -5.22 20.31 -19.39
N CYS A 115 -5.65 19.49 -18.44
CA CYS A 115 -7.06 19.21 -18.22
C CYS A 115 -7.53 19.88 -16.93
N GLN A 116 -8.78 20.35 -16.94
CA GLN A 116 -9.48 20.84 -15.76
C GLN A 116 -10.73 19.98 -15.58
N TYR A 117 -10.89 19.44 -14.38
CA TYR A 117 -12.04 18.64 -13.99
C TYR A 117 -12.86 19.42 -12.97
N PRO A 118 -14.20 19.48 -13.13
CA PRO A 118 -15.06 20.07 -12.12
C PRO A 118 -14.86 19.34 -10.79
N HIS A 119 -15.06 20.07 -9.70
CA HIS A 119 -15.01 19.48 -8.37
C HIS A 119 -15.95 18.29 -8.24
N LYS A 120 -15.47 17.25 -7.57
CA LYS A 120 -16.31 16.23 -6.97
C LYS A 120 -15.83 15.91 -5.56
N PRO A 121 -16.73 15.57 -4.61
CA PRO A 121 -16.35 15.20 -3.26
C PRO A 121 -15.32 14.07 -3.21
N GLU A 122 -15.38 13.12 -4.14
CA GLU A 122 -14.45 11.99 -4.21
C GLU A 122 -12.98 12.40 -4.49
N TYR A 123 -12.72 13.67 -4.88
CA TYR A 123 -11.36 14.17 -5.08
C TYR A 123 -10.77 14.81 -3.82
N ASP A 124 -11.59 14.97 -2.78
CA ASP A 124 -11.14 15.48 -1.51
C ASP A 124 -10.48 14.36 -0.71
N ILE A 125 -9.23 14.60 -0.31
CA ILE A 125 -8.46 13.65 0.49
C ILE A 125 -8.86 13.84 1.94
N GLU A 126 -9.87 13.09 2.37
CA GLU A 126 -10.35 13.09 3.75
C GLU A 126 -9.82 11.88 4.55
N ASP A 127 -9.64 10.74 3.89
CA ASP A 127 -9.18 9.47 4.47
C ASP A 127 -7.96 8.90 3.75
N GLU A 128 -7.90 7.58 3.58
CA GLU A 128 -6.88 6.90 2.78
C GLU A 128 -7.12 7.10 1.28
N PHE A 129 -6.04 7.17 0.53
CA PHE A 129 -6.12 7.26 -0.92
C PHE A 129 -4.84 6.76 -1.55
N THR A 130 -4.94 6.41 -2.83
CA THR A 130 -3.81 6.12 -3.69
C THR A 130 -3.90 6.94 -4.98
N ILE A 131 -2.78 7.52 -5.41
CA ILE A 131 -2.63 8.07 -6.77
C ILE A 131 -1.57 7.24 -7.47
N ARG A 132 -1.88 6.72 -8.66
CA ARG A 132 -0.92 6.00 -9.48
C ARG A 132 -0.94 6.49 -10.91
N MET A 133 0.23 6.57 -11.54
CA MET A 133 0.36 6.98 -12.93
C MET A 133 1.72 6.64 -13.52
N TRP A 134 1.77 6.67 -14.84
CA TRP A 134 3.00 6.71 -15.62
C TRP A 134 3.25 8.13 -16.16
N PHE A 135 4.51 8.54 -16.22
CA PHE A 135 4.89 9.80 -16.84
C PHE A 135 6.24 9.71 -17.56
N ARG A 136 6.38 10.49 -18.63
CA ARG A 136 7.64 10.79 -19.31
C ARG A 136 7.80 12.29 -19.30
N ARG A 137 8.99 12.80 -18.98
CA ARG A 137 9.25 14.24 -19.04
C ARG A 137 10.22 14.57 -20.16
N ASP A 138 9.95 15.65 -20.88
CA ASP A 138 10.76 16.05 -22.03
C ASP A 138 11.67 17.26 -21.75
N VAL A 139 11.46 17.97 -20.63
CA VAL A 139 12.26 19.17 -20.27
C VAL A 139 12.55 19.23 -18.77
N PHE A 140 13.82 19.39 -18.41
CA PHE A 140 14.26 19.87 -17.10
C PHE A 140 13.82 21.32 -16.85
N ASN A 141 12.86 21.53 -15.95
CA ASN A 141 12.51 22.85 -15.46
C ASN A 141 12.36 22.84 -13.91
N LYS A 142 12.25 24.02 -13.30
CA LYS A 142 12.29 24.15 -11.84
C LYS A 142 11.14 23.43 -11.13
N GLU A 143 9.91 23.50 -11.66
CA GLU A 143 8.70 22.94 -11.03
C GLU A 143 7.66 22.62 -12.11
N GLN A 144 7.26 21.34 -12.21
CA GLN A 144 6.17 20.87 -13.06
C GLN A 144 5.14 20.10 -12.25
N PHE A 145 3.87 20.22 -12.60
CA PHE A 145 2.76 19.67 -11.82
C PHE A 145 2.09 18.55 -12.59
N PHE A 146 2.01 17.37 -11.99
CA PHE A 146 1.29 16.23 -12.55
C PHE A 146 -0.21 16.40 -12.34
N ILE A 147 -0.60 16.51 -11.07
CA ILE A 147 -2.00 16.59 -10.64
C ILE A 147 -2.10 17.52 -9.43
N SER A 148 -3.15 18.33 -9.37
CA SER A 148 -3.39 19.21 -8.22
C SER A 148 -4.87 19.51 -8.01
N ASN A 149 -5.27 19.63 -6.75
CA ASN A 149 -6.61 20.05 -6.34
C ASN A 149 -6.45 20.96 -5.12
N GLY A 150 -6.81 22.24 -5.22
CA GLY A 150 -6.65 23.14 -4.08
C GLY A 150 -6.57 24.64 -4.37
N ASN A 151 -6.18 25.37 -3.32
CA ASN A 151 -5.86 26.80 -3.36
C ASN A 151 -4.65 27.11 -2.50
N TRP A 152 -3.56 27.44 -3.17
CA TRP A 152 -2.23 27.60 -2.61
C TRP A 152 -2.09 28.92 -1.89
N LYS A 153 -2.78 29.97 -2.38
CA LYS A 153 -2.86 31.25 -1.67
C LYS A 153 -3.49 31.07 -0.29
N LYS A 154 -4.41 30.11 -0.16
CA LYS A 154 -5.00 29.70 1.11
C LYS A 154 -4.30 28.50 1.76
N LYS A 155 -3.31 27.90 1.11
CA LYS A 155 -2.67 26.63 1.53
C LYS A 155 -3.69 25.51 1.79
N LEU A 156 -4.69 25.38 0.94
CA LEU A 156 -5.73 24.35 1.03
C LEU A 156 -5.58 23.35 -0.12
N GLY A 157 -5.82 22.07 0.15
CA GLY A 157 -5.80 20.99 -0.84
C GLY A 157 -4.43 20.32 -0.98
N TRP A 158 -4.15 19.74 -2.14
CA TRP A 158 -2.98 18.91 -2.40
C TRP A 158 -2.46 19.04 -3.84
N ARG A 159 -1.22 18.60 -4.06
CA ARG A 159 -0.58 18.60 -5.38
C ARG A 159 0.55 17.60 -5.45
N LEU A 160 0.70 16.96 -6.60
CA LEU A 160 1.81 16.09 -6.95
C LEU A 160 2.62 16.75 -8.06
N MET A 161 3.92 16.92 -7.83
CA MET A 161 4.79 17.68 -8.71
C MET A 161 6.19 17.07 -8.81
N VAL A 162 6.92 17.41 -9.86
CA VAL A 162 8.37 17.18 -9.94
C VAL A 162 9.08 18.51 -9.84
N LYS A 163 10.15 18.54 -9.05
CA LYS A 163 10.91 19.74 -8.74
C LYS A 163 12.40 19.49 -8.86
N GLN A 164 13.10 20.42 -9.48
CA GLN A 164 14.55 20.45 -9.45
C GLN A 164 15.05 21.04 -8.13
N THR A 165 15.97 20.35 -7.47
CA THR A 165 16.65 20.88 -6.28
C THR A 165 17.61 22.00 -6.67
N LYS A 166 17.80 22.94 -5.73
CA LYS A 166 18.74 24.05 -5.94
C LYS A 166 20.18 23.52 -5.94
N SER A 167 21.05 24.23 -6.67
CA SER A 167 22.51 24.06 -6.62
C SER A 167 23.02 23.93 -5.16
N PRO A 168 24.02 23.06 -4.89
CA PRO A 168 24.87 22.35 -5.85
C PRO A 168 24.34 20.97 -6.26
N TYR A 169 23.42 20.40 -5.50
CA TYR A 169 22.85 19.09 -5.78
C TYR A 169 21.68 19.30 -6.75
N GLN A 170 21.93 19.26 -8.06
CA GLN A 170 20.88 19.30 -9.07
C GLN A 170 20.41 17.88 -9.33
N TYR A 171 19.50 17.40 -8.48
CA TYR A 171 18.70 16.23 -8.79
C TYR A 171 17.24 16.65 -8.73
N GLU A 172 16.37 15.69 -8.95
CA GLU A 172 14.95 15.94 -9.04
C GLU A 172 14.23 15.18 -7.98
N GLN A 173 13.15 15.79 -7.52
CA GLN A 173 12.34 15.25 -6.48
C GLN A 173 10.93 15.22 -7.00
N ILE A 174 10.30 14.06 -6.96
CA ILE A 174 8.86 14.07 -6.85
C ILE A 174 8.53 14.65 -5.48
N GLN A 175 7.54 15.51 -5.44
CA GLN A 175 7.03 16.10 -4.23
C GLN A 175 5.50 16.01 -4.24
N PHE A 176 4.93 15.47 -3.18
CA PHE A 176 3.50 15.56 -2.89
C PHE A 176 3.32 16.58 -1.77
N ASP A 177 2.57 17.65 -2.01
CA ASP A 177 2.27 18.67 -1.01
C ASP A 177 0.83 18.61 -0.59
N VAL A 178 0.59 18.92 0.68
CA VAL A 178 -0.74 18.92 1.29
C VAL A 178 -0.88 20.12 2.24
N GLY A 179 -1.99 20.84 2.13
CA GLY A 179 -2.27 22.06 2.87
C GLY A 179 -3.57 22.01 3.67
N ASP A 180 -3.51 22.47 4.92
CA ASP A 180 -4.61 22.50 5.91
C ASP A 180 -5.29 23.88 6.05
N GLY A 181 -4.87 24.86 5.24
CA GLY A 181 -5.31 26.26 5.33
C GLY A 181 -4.33 27.19 6.07
N LYS A 182 -3.33 26.64 6.76
CA LYS A 182 -2.38 27.36 7.62
C LYS A 182 -0.93 27.00 7.27
N ASN A 183 -0.66 25.71 7.14
CA ASN A 183 0.62 25.07 6.92
C ASN A 183 0.65 24.32 5.59
N LEU A 184 1.85 23.97 5.16
CA LEU A 184 2.09 23.10 4.03
C LEU A 184 2.96 21.95 4.54
N ASN A 185 2.46 20.74 4.38
CA ASN A 185 3.23 19.53 4.56
C ASN A 185 3.66 19.04 3.18
N TYR A 186 4.83 18.41 3.12
CA TYR A 186 5.31 17.84 1.87
C TYR A 186 5.97 16.49 2.11
N TYR A 187 5.93 15.67 1.07
CA TYR A 187 6.49 14.33 0.96
C TYR A 187 7.35 14.35 -0.29
N LYS A 188 8.58 13.83 -0.29
CA LYS A 188 9.47 13.98 -1.45
C LYS A 188 10.41 12.80 -1.69
N THR A 189 10.81 12.57 -2.93
CA THR A 189 11.88 11.59 -3.22
C THR A 189 13.27 12.20 -2.98
N LEU A 190 14.29 11.36 -2.76
CA LEU A 190 15.69 11.79 -2.73
C LEU A 190 16.47 11.46 -4.01
N GLN A 191 15.85 10.74 -4.96
CA GLN A 191 16.50 10.28 -6.17
C GLN A 191 16.02 11.05 -7.38
N GLY A 192 16.97 11.38 -8.26
CA GLY A 192 16.70 12.04 -9.52
C GLY A 192 15.93 11.15 -10.49
N ILE A 193 14.97 11.76 -11.16
CA ILE A 193 14.30 11.23 -12.34
C ILE A 193 15.17 11.54 -13.55
N THR A 194 15.10 10.69 -14.57
CA THR A 194 15.80 10.92 -15.83
C THR A 194 14.85 11.47 -16.88
N ASP A 195 15.31 12.45 -17.65
CA ASP A 195 14.54 12.95 -18.79
C ASP A 195 14.32 11.86 -19.85
N SER A 196 13.20 12.00 -20.56
CA SER A 196 12.82 11.23 -21.75
C SER A 196 12.58 9.73 -21.52
N LYS A 197 12.46 9.30 -20.26
CA LYS A 197 12.07 7.93 -19.89
C LYS A 197 10.70 7.90 -19.22
N TRP A 198 9.99 6.80 -19.42
CA TRP A 198 8.80 6.48 -18.66
C TRP A 198 9.18 6.12 -17.23
N HIS A 199 8.43 6.69 -16.29
CA HIS A 199 8.54 6.45 -14.87
C HIS A 199 7.15 6.15 -14.32
N CYS A 200 7.07 5.17 -13.43
CA CYS A 200 5.87 4.83 -12.69
C CYS A 200 5.94 5.47 -11.31
N ILE A 201 4.89 6.19 -10.93
CA ILE A 201 4.75 6.67 -9.57
C ILE A 201 3.46 6.16 -8.94
N VAL A 202 3.58 5.71 -7.70
CA VAL A 202 2.46 5.43 -6.81
C VAL A 202 2.65 6.22 -5.53
N VAL A 203 1.64 7.00 -5.17
CA VAL A 203 1.53 7.72 -3.90
C VAL A 203 0.43 7.05 -3.11
N VAL A 204 0.79 6.38 -2.03
CA VAL A 204 -0.14 5.76 -1.09
C VAL A 204 -0.21 6.63 0.15
N PHE A 205 -1.40 6.83 0.70
CA PHE A 205 -1.57 7.60 1.92
C PHE A 205 -2.62 6.97 2.83
N ASN A 206 -2.34 6.97 4.13
CA ASN A 206 -3.28 6.54 5.15
C ASN A 206 -3.00 7.25 6.48
N ALA A 207 -4.00 7.97 7.00
CA ALA A 207 -3.86 8.74 8.23
C ALA A 207 -3.72 7.86 9.49
N ASN A 208 -4.12 6.60 9.41
CA ASN A 208 -4.16 5.66 10.52
C ASN A 208 -3.01 4.64 10.48
N LYS A 209 -2.33 4.50 9.33
CA LYS A 209 -1.22 3.57 9.13
C LYS A 209 0.11 4.30 9.12
N ILE A 210 1.09 3.70 9.80
CA ILE A 210 2.46 4.21 9.83
C ILE A 210 3.31 3.38 8.88
N TYR A 211 3.83 4.04 7.86
CA TYR A 211 4.89 3.56 7.00
C TYR A 211 6.25 3.93 7.56
N VAL A 212 7.27 3.16 7.22
CA VAL A 212 8.65 3.43 7.62
C VAL A 212 9.46 3.73 6.37
N ASP A 213 10.06 4.91 6.30
CA ASP A 213 10.96 5.24 5.19
C ASP A 213 12.28 4.46 5.30
N SER A 214 13.12 4.53 4.26
CA SER A 214 14.41 3.83 4.21
C SER A 214 15.44 4.30 5.27
N LYS A 215 15.11 5.30 6.10
CA LYS A 215 15.90 5.79 7.25
C LYS A 215 15.31 5.32 8.58
N GLY A 216 14.23 4.54 8.56
CA GLY A 216 13.52 4.13 9.77
C GLY A 216 12.55 5.19 10.30
N THR A 217 12.23 6.24 9.55
CA THR A 217 11.37 7.33 10.02
C THR A 217 9.89 6.97 9.83
N PRO A 218 9.06 7.05 10.89
CA PRO A 218 7.61 6.90 10.80
C PRO A 218 6.96 7.99 9.95
N THR A 219 6.11 7.58 9.01
CA THR A 219 5.43 8.41 8.01
C THR A 219 4.01 7.88 7.78
N HIS A 220 3.12 8.67 7.19
CA HIS A 220 1.70 8.29 7.01
C HIS A 220 1.33 8.07 5.53
N GLY A 221 2.34 7.80 4.70
CA GLY A 221 2.14 7.47 3.30
C GLY A 221 3.32 6.66 2.78
N ALA A 222 3.34 6.35 1.50
CA ALA A 222 4.47 5.79 0.79
C ALA A 222 4.54 6.45 -0.58
N LEU A 223 5.76 6.62 -1.08
CA LEU A 223 5.98 7.00 -2.48
C LEU A 223 6.85 5.92 -3.10
N ILE A 224 6.33 5.31 -4.15
CA ILE A 224 6.98 4.24 -4.90
C ILE A 224 7.31 4.81 -6.27
N LEU A 225 8.55 4.66 -6.70
CA LEU A 225 9.01 5.07 -8.02
C LEU A 225 9.65 3.86 -8.68
N ASP A 226 9.16 3.50 -9.85
CA ASP A 226 9.67 2.38 -10.67
C ASP A 226 9.82 1.07 -9.87
N GLY A 227 8.78 0.70 -9.11
CA GLY A 227 8.73 -0.52 -8.30
C GLY A 227 9.60 -0.50 -7.04
N LYS A 228 10.23 0.62 -6.70
CA LYS A 228 11.09 0.75 -5.52
C LYS A 228 10.40 1.56 -4.43
N ALA A 229 10.35 1.01 -3.22
CA ALA A 229 9.70 1.62 -2.06
C ALA A 229 10.66 2.43 -1.16
N ASP A 230 11.77 2.95 -1.72
CA ASP A 230 12.89 3.46 -0.92
C ASP A 230 12.86 4.98 -0.63
N TYR A 231 11.71 5.65 -0.81
CA TYR A 231 11.70 7.12 -0.89
C TYR A 231 11.26 7.84 0.40
N TYR A 232 12.09 8.82 0.80
CA TYR A 232 12.06 9.47 2.11
C TYR A 232 11.06 10.61 2.25
N MET A 233 9.99 10.39 2.99
CA MET A 233 9.02 11.46 3.25
C MET A 233 9.41 12.32 4.44
N ALA A 234 10.03 13.47 4.14
CA ALA A 234 10.40 14.44 5.17
C ALA A 234 9.22 15.33 5.57
N ARG A 235 8.65 15.14 6.77
CA ARG A 235 7.73 16.11 7.39
C ARG A 235 8.43 17.47 7.55
N SER A 236 7.82 18.54 7.06
CA SER A 236 8.42 19.88 7.13
C SER A 236 8.37 20.51 8.52
N ASN A 237 7.58 19.97 9.46
CA ASN A 237 7.44 20.55 10.79
C ASN A 237 7.20 19.50 11.88
N LYS A 238 7.89 19.66 13.02
CA LYS A 238 7.79 18.76 14.19
C LYS A 238 6.45 18.87 14.95
N LYS A 239 5.64 19.88 14.65
CA LYS A 239 4.31 20.10 15.27
C LYS A 239 3.24 19.79 14.22
N LYS A 240 2.42 18.78 14.53
CA LYS A 240 1.38 18.17 13.68
C LYS A 240 0.59 19.22 12.87
N PRO A 241 0.36 18.93 11.59
CA PRO A 241 -0.98 18.53 11.20
C PRO A 241 -0.99 17.08 10.75
N ALA A 242 -1.97 16.32 11.23
CA ALA A 242 -2.37 15.09 10.55
C ALA A 242 -3.08 15.48 9.24
N ILE A 243 -2.97 14.67 8.19
CA ILE A 243 -3.75 14.91 6.97
C ILE A 243 -5.25 14.83 7.22
N SER A 244 -5.69 14.26 8.34
CA SER A 244 -7.07 14.42 8.83
C SER A 244 -7.48 15.88 9.10
N GLU A 245 -6.56 16.84 9.04
CA GLU A 245 -6.83 18.28 9.07
C GLU A 245 -6.80 18.93 7.66
N VAL A 246 -6.56 18.16 6.60
CA VAL A 246 -6.72 18.61 5.23
C VAL A 246 -8.17 18.98 5.06
N LYS A 247 -8.37 20.25 4.69
CA LYS A 247 -9.71 20.71 4.40
C LYS A 247 -9.95 20.52 2.91
N PRO A 248 -11.08 19.90 2.53
CA PRO A 248 -11.51 19.88 1.15
C PRO A 248 -11.53 21.31 0.62
N TYR A 249 -10.97 21.52 -0.56
CA TYR A 249 -11.05 22.84 -1.18
C TYR A 249 -12.40 23.06 -1.86
N GLY A 250 -13.07 21.98 -2.28
CA GLY A 250 -14.39 22.05 -2.91
C GLY A 250 -14.36 22.63 -4.33
N LYS A 251 -13.23 22.57 -5.04
CA LYS A 251 -13.10 23.11 -6.40
C LYS A 251 -12.37 22.18 -7.37
N GLU A 252 -11.95 22.74 -8.50
CA GLU A 252 -11.48 21.99 -9.66
C GLU A 252 -10.14 21.30 -9.42
N MET A 253 -10.04 20.10 -9.98
CA MET A 253 -8.80 19.34 -10.10
C MET A 253 -8.16 19.63 -11.45
N TYR A 254 -6.84 19.68 -11.48
CA TYR A 254 -6.06 19.95 -12.69
C TYR A 254 -5.05 18.85 -12.94
N ILE A 255 -4.88 18.49 -14.21
CA ILE A 255 -3.81 17.62 -14.70
C ILE A 255 -2.87 18.44 -15.58
N GLY A 256 -1.56 18.27 -15.38
CA GLY A 256 -0.50 18.93 -16.15
C GLY A 256 -0.25 20.39 -15.78
N ARG A 257 -0.91 20.93 -14.76
CA ARG A 257 -0.74 22.32 -14.33
C ARG A 257 -0.99 22.55 -12.85
N HIS A 258 -0.40 23.62 -12.35
CA HIS A 258 -0.76 24.17 -11.05
C HIS A 258 -2.10 24.93 -11.12
N PHE A 259 -2.96 24.74 -10.11
CA PHE A 259 -4.24 25.44 -10.01
C PHE A 259 -4.09 26.96 -9.77
N CYS A 260 -2.96 27.45 -9.22
CA CYS A 260 -2.96 28.79 -8.63
C CYS A 260 -2.54 29.96 -9.51
N ASP A 261 -1.79 29.77 -10.60
CA ASP A 261 -1.24 30.92 -11.36
C ASP A 261 -1.00 30.70 -12.86
N GLY A 262 -1.32 29.52 -13.43
CA GLY A 262 -1.09 29.27 -14.86
C GLY A 262 0.37 29.49 -15.32
N LYS A 263 1.33 29.29 -14.42
CA LYS A 263 2.77 29.54 -14.63
C LYS A 263 3.61 28.28 -14.64
N PHE A 264 3.04 27.17 -14.17
CA PHE A 264 3.75 25.92 -14.03
C PHE A 264 2.95 24.84 -14.72
N PHE A 265 3.55 24.33 -15.79
CA PHE A 265 2.97 23.35 -16.68
C PHE A 265 3.92 22.17 -16.79
N PHE A 266 3.35 20.98 -16.90
CA PHE A 266 4.08 19.77 -17.22
C PHE A 266 4.55 19.80 -18.68
N THR A 267 5.72 19.22 -18.95
CA THR A 267 6.26 19.07 -20.31
C THR A 267 6.70 17.64 -20.53
N GLY A 268 5.98 16.92 -21.40
CA GLY A 268 6.17 15.50 -21.66
C GLY A 268 4.83 14.76 -21.75
N ALA A 269 4.81 13.48 -21.41
CA ALA A 269 3.61 12.64 -21.44
C ALA A 269 3.19 12.15 -20.05
N MET A 270 1.88 11.97 -19.84
CA MET A 270 1.35 11.21 -18.70
C MET A 270 0.37 10.15 -19.19
N ALA A 271 0.30 9.03 -18.48
CA ALA A 271 -0.48 7.87 -18.87
C ALA A 271 -1.02 7.13 -17.65
N ASN A 272 -2.13 6.39 -17.85
CA ASN A 272 -2.80 5.56 -16.85
C ASN A 272 -2.93 6.23 -15.48
N ILE A 273 -3.50 7.44 -15.44
CA ILE A 273 -3.63 8.19 -14.19
C ILE A 273 -4.90 7.73 -13.47
N GLU A 274 -4.73 7.19 -12.27
CA GLU A 274 -5.83 6.69 -11.45
C GLU A 274 -5.73 7.24 -10.03
N MET A 275 -6.90 7.50 -9.44
CA MET A 275 -7.07 7.82 -8.03
C MET A 275 -7.99 6.77 -7.42
N LEU A 276 -7.56 6.24 -6.28
CA LEU A 276 -8.29 5.24 -5.52
C LEU A 276 -8.58 5.77 -4.11
N ASP A 277 -9.71 5.38 -3.54
CA ASP A 277 -10.11 5.71 -2.16
C ASP A 277 -9.67 4.67 -1.13
N ILE A 278 -8.58 3.95 -1.44
CA ILE A 278 -8.00 2.92 -0.58
C ILE A 278 -6.49 3.08 -0.41
N ASP A 279 -6.00 2.48 0.67
CA ASP A 279 -4.59 2.19 0.88
C ASP A 279 -4.21 0.82 0.27
N ILE A 280 -3.61 0.82 -0.92
CA ILE A 280 -3.10 -0.42 -1.57
C ILE A 280 -1.79 -0.93 -0.97
N GLY A 281 -1.22 -0.23 0.01
CA GLY A 281 0.05 -0.55 0.64
C GLY A 281 1.26 -0.42 -0.30
N ILE A 282 2.43 -0.77 0.24
CA ILE A 282 3.67 -0.80 -0.55
C ILE A 282 3.61 -1.92 -1.59
N ASP A 283 3.16 -3.10 -1.17
CA ASP A 283 3.11 -4.28 -2.01
C ASP A 283 2.16 -4.10 -3.21
N GLY A 284 0.97 -3.52 -3.01
CA GLY A 284 0.06 -3.22 -4.11
C GLY A 284 0.61 -2.17 -5.09
N GLY A 285 1.39 -1.20 -4.61
CA GLY A 285 2.08 -0.27 -5.50
C GLY A 285 3.23 -0.91 -6.30
N ILE A 286 3.89 -1.94 -5.76
CA ILE A 286 4.88 -2.74 -6.48
C ILE A 286 4.19 -3.64 -7.51
N GLU A 287 3.09 -4.30 -7.12
CA GLU A 287 2.27 -5.12 -8.01
C GLU A 287 1.77 -4.30 -9.21
N TYR A 288 1.20 -3.12 -8.97
CA TYR A 288 0.79 -2.20 -10.04
C TYR A 288 1.93 -1.88 -11.02
N TYR A 289 3.15 -1.65 -10.52
CA TYR A 289 4.30 -1.42 -11.39
C TYR A 289 4.64 -2.67 -12.23
N GLU A 290 4.72 -3.83 -11.60
CA GLU A 290 5.06 -5.08 -12.26
C GLU A 290 4.05 -5.45 -13.35
N ASP A 291 2.76 -5.21 -13.12
CA ASP A 291 1.67 -5.48 -14.06
C ASP A 291 1.63 -4.52 -15.25
N THR A 292 2.14 -3.29 -15.08
CA THR A 292 2.00 -2.23 -16.09
C THR A 292 3.31 -1.83 -16.78
N LYS A 293 4.47 -2.27 -16.29
CA LYS A 293 5.79 -1.84 -16.80
C LYS A 293 6.04 -2.17 -18.28
N ASP A 294 5.44 -3.23 -18.80
CA ASP A 294 5.61 -3.63 -20.19
C ASP A 294 4.79 -2.77 -21.16
N GLN A 295 3.78 -2.04 -20.66
CA GLN A 295 2.97 -1.10 -21.45
C GLN A 295 3.72 0.23 -21.70
N TYR A 296 4.61 0.59 -20.77
CA TYR A 296 5.37 1.85 -20.78
C TYR A 296 6.85 1.57 -20.59
N PRO A 297 7.48 0.82 -21.52
CA PRO A 297 8.82 0.32 -21.30
C PRO A 297 9.80 1.48 -21.11
N PRO A 298 10.77 1.34 -20.19
CA PRO A 298 11.87 2.29 -20.12
C PRO A 298 12.53 2.32 -21.50
N THR A 299 12.59 3.50 -22.12
CA THR A 299 13.31 3.68 -23.38
C THR A 299 14.74 3.19 -23.15
N THR A 300 15.12 2.16 -23.91
CA THR A 300 16.48 1.62 -23.88
C THR A 300 17.45 2.78 -24.08
N ALA A 301 18.32 2.97 -23.07
CA ALA A 301 19.31 4.04 -23.03
C ALA A 301 20.27 3.97 -24.21
#